data_AF-A0A2N2LRV2-F1
#
_entry.id   AF-A0A2N2LRV2-F1
#
_cell.length_a   1.000
_cell.length_b   1.000
_cell.length_c   1.000
_cell.angle_alpha   90.00
_cell.angle_beta   90.00
_cell.angle_gamma   90.00
#
_symmetry.space_group_name_H-M   'P 1'
#
loop_
_entity.id
_entity.type
_entity.pdbx_description
1 polymer ?
#
loop_
_entity_poly.entity_id
_entity_poly.type
_entity_poly.pdbx_seq_one_letter_code
_entity_poly.pdbx_strand_id
1 'polypeptide(L)' 'MDFALTEEQKMIQDTARSFAEKEIAPHVEEDEKNHFWRKEIFLKMAELGFFGFSIDEKY' A
#
# COMPACT_ATOMS: atom_id res chain seq x y z
N MET A 1 -10.97 25.65 10.75
CA MET A 1 -10.37 24.30 10.75
C MET A 1 -9.70 24.11 9.40
N ASP A 2 -8.49 23.56 9.39
CA ASP A 2 -7.81 23.16 8.17
C ASP A 2 -8.01 21.65 7.97
N PHE A 3 -8.36 21.26 6.75
CA PHE A 3 -8.63 19.87 6.34
C PHE A 3 -7.64 19.39 5.29
N ALA A 4 -6.66 20.22 4.93
CA ALA A 4 -5.61 19.82 4.01
C ALA A 4 -4.72 18.74 4.64
N LEU A 5 -4.34 17.76 3.84
CA LEU A 5 -3.28 16.82 4.20
C LEU A 5 -1.94 17.55 4.28
N THR A 6 -1.11 17.13 5.23
CA THR A 6 0.30 17.55 5.28
C THR A 6 1.04 17.03 4.04
N GLU A 7 2.21 17.59 3.74
CA GLU A 7 3.02 17.13 2.61
C GLU A 7 3.40 15.66 2.75
N GLU A 8 3.79 15.25 3.95
CA GLU A 8 4.10 13.84 4.26
C GLU A 8 2.90 12.92 4.02
N GLN A 9 1.71 13.31 4.47
CA GLN A 9 0.49 12.52 4.25
C GLN A 9 0.14 12.41 2.76
N LYS A 10 0.37 13.48 1.96
CA LYS A 10 0.21 13.43 0.51
C LYS A 10 1.20 12.48 -0.14
N MET A 11 2.47 12.52 0.25
CA MET A 11 3.50 11.63 -0.27
C MET A 11 3.17 10.15 0.00
N ILE A 12 2.69 9.83 1.20
CA ILE A 12 2.26 8.47 1.56
C ILE A 12 1.05 8.06 0.71
N GLN A 13 0.06 8.94 0.55
CA GLN A 13 -1.11 8.67 -0.27
C GLN A 13 -0.75 8.41 -1.74
N ASP A 14 0.14 9.21 -2.32
CA ASP A 14 0.56 9.06 -3.73
C ASP A 14 1.35 7.78 -3.95
N THR A 15 2.18 7.40 -2.97
CA THR A 15 2.92 6.13 -2.98
C THR A 15 1.97 4.93 -2.92
N ALA A 16 1.00 4.96 -2.00
CA ALA A 16 -0.01 3.91 -1.85
C ALA A 16 -0.88 3.77 -3.12
N ARG A 17 -1.31 4.90 -3.69
CA ARG A 17 -2.08 4.93 -4.94
C ARG A 17 -1.30 4.29 -6.09
N SER A 18 -0.06 4.72 -6.29
CA SER A 18 0.81 4.22 -7.36
C SER A 18 1.05 2.71 -7.23
N PHE A 19 1.24 2.22 -6.01
CA PHE A 19 1.40 0.79 -5.75
C PHE A 19 0.12 0.02 -6.07
N ALA A 20 -1.04 0.49 -5.58
CA ALA A 20 -2.31 -0.18 -5.81
C ALA A 20 -2.66 -0.27 -7.30
N GLU A 21 -2.44 0.80 -8.06
CA GLU A 21 -2.73 0.83 -9.50
C GLU A 21 -1.81 -0.09 -10.32
N LYS A 22 -0.53 -0.22 -9.93
CA LYS A 22 0.47 -0.97 -10.70
C LYS A 22 0.57 -2.43 -10.30
N GLU A 23 0.45 -2.72 -9.00
CA GLU A 23 0.77 -4.05 -8.44
C GLU A 23 -0.48 -4.81 -8.01
N ILE A 24 -1.58 -4.13 -7.64
CA ILE A 24 -2.80 -4.80 -7.15
C ILE A 24 -3.86 -4.86 -8.25
N ALA A 25 -4.24 -3.71 -8.81
CA ALA A 25 -5.36 -3.57 -9.75
C ALA A 25 -5.32 -4.54 -10.94
N PRO A 26 -4.16 -4.86 -11.55
CA PRO A 26 -4.11 -5.81 -12.68
C PRO A 26 -4.49 -7.25 -12.33
N HIS A 27 -4.47 -7.63 -11.05
CA HIS A 27 -4.64 -9.01 -10.60
C HIS A 27 -5.97 -9.28 -9.89
N VAL A 28 -6.72 -8.24 -9.52
CA VAL A 28 -7.92 -8.35 -8.66
C VAL A 28 -8.96 -9.34 -9.22
N GLU A 29 -9.31 -9.24 -10.51
CA GLU A 29 -10.33 -10.12 -11.10
C GLU A 29 -9.93 -11.60 -11.09
N GLU A 30 -8.66 -11.89 -11.37
CA GLU A 30 -8.13 -13.26 -11.36
C GLU A 30 -8.05 -13.81 -9.92
N ASP A 31 -7.59 -12.97 -8.99
CA ASP A 31 -7.41 -13.35 -7.59
C ASP A 31 -8.75 -13.63 -6.91
N GLU A 32 -9.77 -12.80 -7.15
CA GLU A 32 -11.11 -13.01 -6.63
C GLU A 32 -11.75 -14.29 -7.20
N LYS A 33 -11.66 -14.50 -8.51
CA LYS A 33 -12.24 -15.68 -9.17
C LYS A 33 -11.64 -16.99 -8.67
N ASN A 34 -10.34 -16.99 -8.37
CA ASN A 34 -9.61 -18.18 -7.96
C ASN A 34 -9.44 -18.30 -6.44
N HIS A 35 -9.97 -17.35 -5.66
CA HIS A 35 -9.69 -17.21 -4.23
C HIS A 35 -8.18 -17.25 -3.92
N PHE A 36 -7.39 -16.60 -4.77
CA PHE A 36 -5.94 -16.63 -4.70
C PHE A 36 -5.42 -15.47 -3.87
N TRP A 37 -4.49 -15.76 -2.96
CA TRP A 37 -3.83 -14.77 -2.14
C TRP A 37 -2.37 -14.62 -2.57
N ARG A 38 -2.03 -13.48 -3.18
CA ARG A 38 -0.68 -13.15 -3.63
C ARG A 38 0.19 -12.67 -2.48
N LYS A 39 0.91 -13.62 -1.88
CA LYS A 39 1.89 -13.35 -0.82
C LYS A 39 2.98 -12.38 -1.30
N GLU A 40 3.34 -12.41 -2.58
CA GLU A 40 4.40 -11.58 -3.16
C GLU A 40 4.03 -10.09 -3.13
N ILE A 41 2.79 -9.75 -3.49
CA ILE A 41 2.29 -8.37 -3.42
C ILE A 41 2.26 -7.90 -1.96
N PHE A 42 1.82 -8.78 -1.06
CA PHE A 42 1.79 -8.48 0.38
C PHE A 42 3.20 -8.17 0.93
N LEU A 43 4.20 -8.96 0.55
CA LEU A 43 5.59 -8.72 0.97
C LEU A 43 6.15 -7.41 0.39
N LYS A 44 5.85 -7.10 -0.88
CA LYS A 44 6.23 -5.80 -1.48
C LYS A 44 5.60 -4.62 -0.74
N MET A 45 4.35 -4.74 -0.30
CA MET A 45 3.73 -3.70 0.54
C MET A 45 4.45 -3.54 1.88
N ALA A 46 4.94 -4.63 2.46
CA ALA A 46 5.68 -4.57 3.72
C ALA A 46 7.02 -3.86 3.56
N GLU A 47 7.74 -4.11 2.46
CA GLU A 47 9.00 -3.44 2.12
C GLU A 47 8.82 -1.92 1.92
N LEU A 48 7.64 -1.48 1.48
CA LEU A 48 7.29 -0.06 1.36
C LEU A 48 6.94 0.61 2.70
N GLY A 49 6.98 -0.13 3.81
CA GLY A 49 6.75 0.42 5.15
C GLY A 49 5.27 0.63 5.49
N PHE A 50 4.33 0.14 4.68
CA PHE A 50 2.90 0.37 4.90
C PHE A 50 2.36 -0.21 6.21
N PHE A 51 3.02 -1.20 6.79
CA PHE A 51 2.60 -1.83 8.06
C PHE A 51 3.28 -1.28 9.30
N GLY A 52 4.33 -0.45 9.13
CA GLY A 52 5.17 0.05 10.22
C GLY A 52 5.25 1.58 10.30
N PHE A 53 4.49 2.32 9.50
CA PHE A 53 4.66 3.78 9.36
C PHE A 53 4.51 4.58 10.66
N SER A 54 3.80 4.04 11.66
CA SER A 54 3.62 4.66 12.98
C SER A 54 4.46 4.02 14.08
N ILE A 55 5.32 3.06 13.75
CA ILE A 55 6.17 2.31 14.67
C ILE A 55 7.57 2.90 14.59
N ASP A 56 8.24 3.02 15.74
CA ASP A 56 9.63 3.46 15.80
C ASP A 56 10.54 2.45 15.08
N GLU A 57 11.46 2.94 14.24
CA GLU A 57 12.31 2.13 13.36
C GLU A 57 13.15 1.06 14.09
N LYS A 58 13.34 1.17 15.42
CA LYS A 58 14.08 0.18 16.20
C LYS A 58 13.34 -1.16 16.37
N TYR A 59 12.08 -1.27 15.95
CA TYR A 59 11.20 -2.43 16.12
C TYR A 59 10.73 -2.99 14.78
#